data_AF-A0A218WB66-F1
#
_entry.id   AF-A0A218WB66-F1
#
_cell.length_a   1.000
_cell.length_b   1.000
_cell.length_c   1.000
_cell.angle_alpha   90.00
_cell.angle_beta   90.00
_cell.angle_gamma   90.00
#
_symmetry.space_group_name_H-M   'P 1'
#
loop_
_entity.id
_entity.type
_entity.pdbx_description
1 polymer ?
#
loop_
_entity_poly.entity_id
_entity_poly.type
_entity_poly.pdbx_seq_one_letter_code
_entity_poly.pdbx_strand_id
1 'polypeptide(L)'
;MATDRESLETLPEPLDSSSAPPPLFDGTTRLYITYRSPFAQRVWITRNVKGLQSQIKLVPLSLHDKPAWYREKVYSVDKVPSLEHNHKVIGESLDLMKYIDQNFEGPPLFPTDPEKREFGEELWSYALTFNVIMYSSLEGGEAIKGLSPALDHLEAALHKFDDGPFFLGQLSLVDIAYIPSIERMHHLLLDVWKHDITAGRPKLAAWMEEMNKIEAYTQTKHNREDTLNYLKKRFLNCLDLRKNPGRESKLQMAAVGNKERLPPVLDSSAEQPPLFDGTTRLYMTYTCPYAQRVWIARNYKGLQEEIKLVPLNLRNSPTWYKDKVYPTNKVPSFEHNGKVVGESLDLIKYVDINFQGPSLFPNDPAKREFAEEMLSYSDEYITAVYKTFTKDAPQELGALLDYLETALQKFQDGPFFLGQFSLVDVAYIPFIERFQIFLSAVRKYDIGEGRPKLAAWIEEMNKIEAYNPTKCNPDELVKSYKTYFV
;
A
#
# COMPACT_ATOMS: atom_id res chain seq x y z
N MET A 1 13.24 -16.57 46.45
CA MET A 1 11.99 -17.23 46.05
C MET A 1 12.15 -17.60 44.59
N ALA A 2 12.05 -18.89 44.28
CA ALA A 2 12.14 -19.39 42.92
C ALA A 2 11.02 -18.74 42.09
N THR A 3 11.37 -18.03 41.02
CA THR A 3 10.41 -17.57 40.02
C THR A 3 9.79 -18.81 39.39
N ASP A 4 8.49 -18.98 39.61
CA ASP A 4 7.69 -20.02 38.97
C ASP A 4 7.99 -20.03 37.47
N ARG A 5 8.31 -21.22 36.95
CA ARG A 5 8.29 -21.47 35.51
C ARG A 5 6.89 -21.09 35.04
N GLU A 6 6.77 -20.04 34.23
CA GLU A 6 5.50 -19.65 33.62
C GLU A 6 4.88 -20.90 32.98
N SER A 7 3.74 -21.34 33.52
CA SER A 7 2.99 -22.45 32.95
C SER A 7 2.57 -22.05 31.53
N LEU A 8 2.91 -22.89 30.54
CA LEU A 8 2.47 -22.75 29.15
C LEU A 8 1.00 -22.31 29.08
N GLU A 9 0.74 -21.20 28.40
CA GLU A 9 -0.63 -20.68 28.25
C GLU A 9 -1.52 -21.71 27.55
N THR A 10 -2.62 -22.10 28.19
CA THR A 10 -3.63 -22.94 27.54
C THR A 10 -4.37 -22.10 26.50
N LEU A 11 -4.22 -22.46 25.23
CA LEU A 11 -4.81 -21.71 24.12
C LEU A 11 -6.31 -22.01 23.98
N PRO A 12 -7.19 -20.98 23.91
CA PRO A 12 -8.60 -21.20 23.62
C PRO A 12 -8.82 -21.76 22.22
N GLU A 13 -9.90 -22.54 22.04
CA GLU A 13 -10.30 -23.01 20.72
C GLU A 13 -10.81 -21.86 19.83
N PRO A 14 -10.53 -21.86 18.51
CA PRO A 14 -11.06 -20.85 17.59
C PRO A 14 -12.58 -20.84 17.54
N LEU A 15 -13.18 -19.66 17.72
CA LEU A 15 -14.61 -19.43 17.60
C LEU A 15 -15.05 -19.50 16.13
N ASP A 16 -16.11 -20.26 15.88
CA ASP A 16 -16.69 -20.49 14.56
C ASP A 16 -18.03 -19.74 14.37
N SER A 17 -18.73 -19.98 13.26
CA SER A 17 -19.99 -19.30 12.96
C SER A 17 -21.12 -19.57 13.96
N SER A 18 -21.04 -20.67 14.71
CA SER A 18 -22.02 -21.06 15.72
C SER A 18 -21.75 -20.44 17.09
N SER A 19 -20.53 -19.92 17.29
CA SER A 19 -20.06 -19.40 18.57
C SER A 19 -20.71 -18.04 18.90
N ALA A 20 -21.11 -17.84 20.16
CA ALA A 20 -21.60 -16.54 20.64
C ALA A 20 -20.46 -15.51 20.78
N PRO A 21 -20.74 -14.20 20.61
CA PRO A 21 -19.74 -13.17 20.88
C PRO A 21 -19.36 -13.15 22.37
N PRO A 22 -18.09 -12.86 22.71
CA PRO A 22 -17.75 -12.51 24.08
C PRO A 22 -18.49 -11.21 24.49
N PRO A 23 -18.68 -10.94 25.80
CA PRO A 23 -19.24 -9.68 26.24
C PRO A 23 -18.38 -8.52 25.75
N LEU A 24 -18.96 -7.57 25.00
CA LEU A 24 -18.21 -6.46 24.42
C LEU A 24 -18.13 -5.29 25.40
N PHE A 25 -16.94 -4.70 25.52
CA PHE A 25 -16.65 -3.51 26.32
C PHE A 25 -17.01 -3.65 27.80
N ASP A 26 -16.90 -4.87 28.34
CA ASP A 26 -17.11 -5.20 29.75
C ASP A 26 -15.90 -4.89 30.66
N GLY A 27 -14.88 -4.22 30.11
CA GLY A 27 -13.62 -3.92 30.80
C GLY A 27 -12.51 -4.95 30.57
N THR A 28 -12.80 -6.10 29.98
CA THR A 28 -11.77 -7.08 29.60
C THR A 28 -11.07 -6.63 28.32
N THR A 29 -9.73 -6.64 28.32
CA THR A 29 -8.95 -6.38 27.10
C THR A 29 -8.88 -7.66 26.27
N ARG A 30 -9.30 -7.60 25.00
CA ARG A 30 -9.38 -8.77 24.11
C ARG A 30 -8.60 -8.54 22.82
N LEU A 31 -7.76 -9.50 22.46
CA LEU A 31 -7.07 -9.53 21.18
C LEU A 31 -7.73 -10.58 20.28
N TYR A 32 -8.50 -10.12 19.31
CA TYR A 32 -9.13 -10.97 18.30
C TYR A 32 -8.09 -11.37 17.26
N ILE A 33 -7.86 -12.68 17.11
CA ILE A 33 -6.79 -13.23 16.28
C ILE A 33 -7.28 -14.38 15.42
N THR A 34 -6.43 -14.82 14.51
CA THR A 34 -6.48 -16.18 13.97
C THR A 34 -5.07 -16.74 14.10
N TYR A 35 -4.91 -17.92 14.71
CA TYR A 35 -3.59 -18.50 14.99
C TYR A 35 -2.69 -18.68 13.75
N ARG A 36 -3.30 -18.78 12.56
CA ARG A 36 -2.57 -18.92 11.29
C ARG A 36 -2.06 -17.58 10.72
N SER A 37 -2.58 -16.44 11.18
CA SER A 37 -2.25 -15.13 10.62
C SER A 37 -0.86 -14.66 11.09
N PRO A 38 0.09 -14.39 10.18
CA PRO A 38 1.40 -13.83 10.56
C PRO A 38 1.25 -12.42 11.17
N PHE A 39 0.25 -11.66 10.71
CA PHE A 39 -0.03 -10.33 11.25
C PHE A 39 -0.56 -10.39 12.69
N ALA A 40 -1.43 -11.36 12.99
CA ALA A 40 -1.92 -11.55 14.36
C ALA A 40 -0.81 -12.10 15.27
N GLN A 41 0.07 -12.94 14.74
CA GLN A 41 1.21 -13.47 15.46
C GLN A 41 2.14 -12.36 15.95
N ARG A 42 2.36 -11.28 15.18
CA ARG A 42 3.15 -10.12 15.63
C ARG A 42 2.67 -9.56 16.97
N VAL A 43 1.36 -9.34 17.07
CA VAL A 43 0.73 -8.76 18.27
C VAL A 43 0.72 -9.78 19.41
N TRP A 44 0.55 -11.07 19.08
CA TRP A 44 0.64 -12.16 20.07
C TRP A 44 2.05 -12.28 20.66
N ILE A 45 3.11 -12.23 19.83
CA ILE A 45 4.50 -12.22 20.31
C ILE A 45 4.72 -11.00 21.21
N THR A 46 4.28 -9.81 20.76
CA THR A 46 4.43 -8.56 21.54
C THR A 46 3.76 -8.68 22.91
N ARG A 47 2.53 -9.22 22.97
CA ARG A 47 1.81 -9.51 24.21
C ARG A 47 2.60 -10.44 25.12
N ASN A 48 3.15 -11.53 24.58
CA ASN A 48 3.89 -12.52 25.37
C ASN A 48 5.22 -11.96 25.88
N VAL A 49 5.96 -11.23 25.05
CA VAL A 49 7.24 -10.60 25.43
C VAL A 49 7.02 -9.58 26.55
N LYS A 50 5.88 -8.87 26.56
CA LYS A 50 5.53 -7.93 27.63
C LYS A 50 4.93 -8.58 28.88
N GLY A 51 4.73 -9.90 28.91
CA GLY A 51 4.12 -10.59 30.06
C GLY A 51 2.62 -10.29 30.23
N LEU A 52 1.93 -9.94 29.14
CA LEU A 52 0.54 -9.45 29.16
C LEU A 52 -0.51 -10.55 28.99
N GLN A 53 -0.15 -11.82 29.20
CA GLN A 53 -1.05 -12.94 28.94
C GLN A 53 -2.31 -12.92 29.83
N SER A 54 -2.14 -12.50 31.09
CA SER A 54 -3.24 -12.36 32.04
C SER A 54 -4.15 -11.17 31.71
N GLN A 55 -3.60 -10.08 31.15
CA GLN A 55 -4.29 -8.81 30.90
C GLN A 55 -5.00 -8.77 29.54
N ILE A 56 -4.37 -9.30 28.50
CA ILE A 56 -4.91 -9.33 27.14
C ILE A 56 -5.39 -10.75 26.85
N LYS A 57 -6.70 -10.97 26.77
CA LYS A 57 -7.26 -12.31 26.47
C LYS A 57 -7.29 -12.56 24.97
N LEU A 58 -6.82 -13.73 24.53
CA LEU A 58 -6.93 -14.12 23.14
C LEU A 58 -8.36 -14.53 22.81
N VAL A 59 -8.88 -14.02 21.70
CA VAL A 59 -10.15 -14.45 21.11
C VAL A 59 -9.85 -14.97 19.70
N PRO A 60 -9.44 -16.24 19.57
CA PRO A 60 -9.16 -16.82 18.27
C PRO A 60 -10.45 -17.00 17.49
N LEU A 61 -10.41 -16.64 16.21
CA LEU A 61 -11.49 -16.78 15.25
C LEU A 61 -11.09 -17.81 14.20
N SER A 62 -12.03 -18.66 13.81
CA SER A 62 -11.88 -19.59 12.70
C SER A 62 -11.53 -18.83 11.42
N LEU A 63 -10.51 -19.32 10.71
CA LEU A 63 -10.06 -18.73 9.44
C LEU A 63 -11.09 -18.95 8.31
N HIS A 64 -11.79 -20.07 8.34
CA HIS A 64 -12.65 -20.55 7.26
C HIS A 64 -14.14 -20.45 7.58
N ASP A 65 -14.49 -20.32 8.86
CA ASP A 65 -15.86 -20.23 9.33
C ASP A 65 -15.98 -19.15 10.42
N LYS A 66 -15.62 -17.93 10.06
CA LYS A 66 -15.56 -16.82 11.03
C LYS A 66 -16.98 -16.39 11.44
N PRO A 67 -17.26 -16.18 12.75
CA PRO A 67 -18.56 -15.69 13.19
C PRO A 67 -18.92 -14.30 12.65
N ALA A 68 -20.16 -14.17 12.15
CA ALA A 68 -20.69 -12.92 11.58
C ALA A 68 -20.69 -11.76 12.59
N TRP A 69 -20.90 -12.05 13.89
CA TRP A 69 -20.89 -11.04 14.94
C TRP A 69 -19.55 -10.29 15.04
N TYR A 70 -18.44 -10.89 14.60
CA TYR A 70 -17.16 -10.20 14.64
C TYR A 70 -17.20 -8.98 13.74
N ARG A 71 -17.61 -9.14 12.48
CA ARG A 71 -17.77 -8.03 11.54
C ARG A 71 -18.88 -7.07 11.99
N GLU A 72 -20.00 -7.61 12.43
CA GLU A 72 -21.20 -6.80 12.70
C GLU A 72 -21.12 -5.99 13.99
N LYS A 73 -20.44 -6.52 15.02
CA LYS A 73 -20.51 -5.97 16.39
C LYS A 73 -19.15 -5.57 16.96
N VAL A 74 -18.05 -6.14 16.47
CA VAL A 74 -16.72 -5.92 17.04
C VAL A 74 -15.87 -5.04 16.12
N TYR A 75 -15.62 -5.50 14.90
CA TYR A 75 -14.71 -4.85 13.98
C TYR A 75 -15.18 -4.97 12.53
N SER A 76 -15.78 -3.89 12.01
CA SER A 76 -16.42 -3.84 10.69
C SER A 76 -15.48 -4.08 9.51
N VAL A 77 -14.17 -3.86 9.69
CA VAL A 77 -13.13 -4.17 8.70
C VAL A 77 -12.98 -5.68 8.49
N ASP A 78 -13.45 -6.50 9.43
CA ASP A 78 -13.46 -7.97 9.36
C ASP A 78 -12.07 -8.60 9.12
N LYS A 79 -11.02 -7.93 9.61
CA LYS A 79 -9.64 -8.42 9.59
C LYS A 79 -9.13 -8.66 11.00
N VAL A 80 -8.13 -9.53 11.11
CA VAL A 80 -7.38 -9.78 12.35
C VAL A 80 -5.90 -9.43 12.12
N PRO A 81 -5.18 -8.94 13.14
CA PRO A 81 -5.63 -8.74 14.51
C PRO A 81 -6.49 -7.49 14.72
N SER A 82 -7.35 -7.51 15.75
CA SER A 82 -7.93 -6.32 16.34
C SER A 82 -7.89 -6.40 17.87
N LEU A 83 -7.71 -5.25 18.53
CA LEU A 83 -7.62 -5.13 19.98
C LEU A 83 -8.80 -4.33 20.52
N GLU A 84 -9.61 -4.94 21.37
CA GLU A 84 -10.62 -4.27 22.18
C GLU A 84 -10.00 -3.82 23.49
N HIS A 85 -9.96 -2.51 23.72
CA HIS A 85 -9.41 -1.90 24.91
C HIS A 85 -9.97 -0.47 25.08
N ASN A 86 -10.27 -0.03 26.31
CA ASN A 86 -10.81 1.31 26.59
C ASN A 86 -12.01 1.72 25.74
N HIS A 87 -13.03 0.85 25.66
CA HIS A 87 -14.28 1.08 24.92
C HIS A 87 -14.10 1.35 23.41
N LYS A 88 -12.97 0.94 22.83
CA LYS A 88 -12.70 1.01 21.39
C LYS A 88 -12.10 -0.29 20.87
N VAL A 89 -12.24 -0.51 19.57
CA VAL A 89 -11.56 -1.58 18.84
C VAL A 89 -10.57 -0.94 17.87
N ILE A 90 -9.30 -1.33 17.99
CA ILE A 90 -8.20 -0.84 17.15
C ILE A 90 -7.77 -2.00 16.24
N GLY A 91 -7.46 -1.73 14.98
CA GLY A 91 -6.89 -2.72 14.06
C GLY A 91 -5.47 -2.36 13.63
N GLU A 92 -5.00 -3.02 12.57
CA GLU A 92 -3.64 -2.90 12.01
C GLU A 92 -2.52 -3.41 12.91
N SER A 93 -1.89 -4.53 12.52
CA SER A 93 -0.94 -5.25 13.39
C SER A 93 0.24 -4.41 13.89
N LEU A 94 0.79 -3.52 13.05
CA LEU A 94 1.92 -2.67 13.42
C LEU A 94 1.47 -1.61 14.46
N ASP A 95 0.34 -0.96 14.22
CA ASP A 95 -0.19 0.04 15.15
C ASP A 95 -0.56 -0.59 16.50
N LEU A 96 -1.11 -1.81 16.50
CA LEU A 96 -1.39 -2.55 17.72
C LEU A 96 -0.14 -2.88 18.53
N MET A 97 0.97 -3.24 17.86
CA MET A 97 2.24 -3.48 18.55
C MET A 97 2.75 -2.21 19.24
N LYS A 98 2.74 -1.07 18.54
CA LYS A 98 3.11 0.23 19.11
C LYS A 98 2.17 0.63 20.25
N TYR A 99 0.87 0.42 20.06
CA TYR A 99 -0.15 0.71 21.06
C TYR A 99 0.10 -0.09 22.34
N ILE A 100 0.32 -1.40 22.22
CA ILE A 100 0.63 -2.27 23.36
C ILE A 100 1.93 -1.85 24.04
N ASP A 101 2.98 -1.56 23.27
CA ASP A 101 4.27 -1.16 23.84
C ASP A 101 4.19 0.16 24.63
N GLN A 102 3.34 1.10 24.19
CA GLN A 102 3.19 2.42 24.81
C GLN A 102 2.17 2.47 25.95
N ASN A 103 1.15 1.61 25.96
CA ASN A 103 -0.01 1.75 26.84
C ASN A 103 -0.11 0.64 27.91
N PHE A 104 0.74 -0.39 27.83
CA PHE A 104 0.77 -1.48 28.80
C PHE A 104 2.15 -1.59 29.45
N GLU A 105 2.17 -2.03 30.70
CA GLU A 105 3.40 -2.33 31.43
C GLU A 105 4.20 -3.48 30.75
N GLY A 106 5.47 -3.60 31.15
CA GLY A 106 6.39 -4.60 30.62
C GLY A 106 7.64 -3.98 30.00
N PRO A 107 8.61 -4.80 29.57
CA PRO A 107 9.84 -4.31 28.95
C PRO A 107 9.55 -3.45 27.72
N PRO A 108 10.26 -2.32 27.52
CA PRO A 108 10.13 -1.51 26.32
C PRO A 108 10.69 -2.26 25.11
N LEU A 109 9.98 -2.23 23.99
CA LEU A 109 10.38 -2.92 22.76
C LEU A 109 10.88 -1.98 21.66
N PHE A 110 11.11 -0.72 22.02
CA PHE A 110 11.83 0.23 21.20
C PHE A 110 12.99 0.83 22.02
N PRO A 111 14.21 0.89 21.47
CA PRO A 111 15.36 1.43 22.20
C PRO A 111 15.21 2.94 22.45
N THR A 112 15.80 3.40 23.56
CA THR A 112 15.92 4.83 23.89
C THR A 112 17.11 5.49 23.21
N ASP A 113 18.06 4.69 22.73
CA ASP A 113 19.19 5.17 21.93
C ASP A 113 18.66 5.83 20.63
N PRO A 114 19.01 7.09 20.35
CA PRO A 114 18.48 7.80 19.19
C PRO A 114 18.82 7.17 17.84
N GLU A 115 20.04 6.65 17.66
CA GLU A 115 20.47 6.06 16.39
C GLU A 115 19.73 4.74 16.13
N LYS A 116 19.63 3.90 17.16
CA LYS A 116 18.84 2.66 17.08
C LYS A 116 17.37 2.93 16.86
N ARG A 117 16.85 4.01 17.45
CA ARG A 117 15.46 4.42 17.28
C ARG A 117 15.18 4.86 15.84
N GLU A 118 16.00 5.73 15.28
CA GLU A 118 15.86 6.21 13.90
C GLU A 118 15.94 5.05 12.90
N PHE A 119 16.96 4.21 13.02
CA PHE A 119 17.10 3.02 12.16
C PHE A 119 15.94 2.01 12.36
N GLY A 120 15.46 1.88 13.60
CA GLY A 120 14.29 1.09 13.91
C GLY A 120 13.03 1.62 13.22
N GLU A 121 12.84 2.93 13.14
CA GLU A 121 11.71 3.57 12.46
C GLU A 121 11.79 3.39 10.92
N GLU A 122 12.99 3.39 10.35
CA GLU A 122 13.23 3.05 8.93
C GLU A 122 12.79 1.61 8.62
N LEU A 123 13.34 0.63 9.35
CA LEU A 123 12.98 -0.78 9.18
C LEU A 123 11.50 -1.02 9.47
N TRP A 124 10.95 -0.36 10.49
CA TRP A 124 9.53 -0.43 10.79
C TRP A 124 8.66 0.01 9.60
N SER A 125 9.04 1.10 8.95
CA SER A 125 8.35 1.62 7.76
C SER A 125 8.50 0.68 6.55
N TYR A 126 9.64 -0.01 6.45
CA TYR A 126 9.88 -1.02 5.42
C TYR A 126 9.09 -2.33 5.64
N ALA A 127 8.65 -2.65 6.85
CA ALA A 127 8.03 -3.94 7.17
C ALA A 127 6.76 -4.27 6.36
N LEU A 128 5.96 -3.27 5.96
CA LEU A 128 4.82 -3.47 5.06
C LEU A 128 5.29 -3.74 3.63
N THR A 129 6.23 -2.95 3.13
CA THR A 129 6.85 -3.13 1.81
C THR A 129 7.47 -4.52 1.66
N PHE A 130 8.20 -4.97 2.67
CA PHE A 130 8.80 -6.31 2.71
C PHE A 130 7.75 -7.42 2.57
N ASN A 131 6.65 -7.35 3.30
CA ASN A 131 5.56 -8.32 3.16
C ASN A 131 4.95 -8.30 1.76
N VAL A 132 4.78 -7.12 1.18
CA VAL A 132 4.25 -7.00 -0.18
C VAL A 132 5.18 -7.67 -1.18
N ILE A 133 6.49 -7.38 -1.13
CA ILE A 133 7.51 -8.04 -1.97
C ILE A 133 7.46 -9.56 -1.79
N MET A 134 7.35 -10.02 -0.54
CA MET A 134 7.31 -11.43 -0.21
C MET A 134 6.12 -12.15 -0.83
N TYR A 135 4.90 -11.64 -0.67
CA TYR A 135 3.71 -12.29 -1.22
C TYR A 135 3.61 -12.14 -2.74
N SER A 136 3.99 -10.99 -3.30
CA SER A 136 3.96 -10.78 -4.76
C SER A 136 4.98 -11.66 -5.49
N SER A 137 6.14 -11.92 -4.88
CA SER A 137 7.15 -12.84 -5.43
C SER A 137 6.61 -14.27 -5.56
N LEU A 138 5.75 -14.72 -4.66
CA LEU A 138 5.11 -16.04 -4.74
C LEU A 138 4.10 -16.13 -5.89
N GLU A 139 3.36 -15.05 -6.17
CA GLU A 139 2.31 -15.03 -7.19
C GLU A 139 2.89 -14.87 -8.62
N GLY A 140 4.10 -14.32 -8.76
CA GLY A 140 4.76 -14.05 -10.04
C GLY A 140 5.61 -15.17 -10.64
N GLY A 141 5.75 -16.33 -9.97
CA GLY A 141 6.51 -17.48 -10.48
C GLY A 141 8.05 -17.37 -10.39
N GLU A 142 8.60 -16.20 -10.06
CA GLU A 142 10.03 -15.97 -9.79
C GLU A 142 10.32 -15.74 -8.28
N ALA A 143 9.72 -16.55 -7.40
CA ALA A 143 9.74 -16.33 -5.95
C ALA A 143 11.12 -16.08 -5.35
N ILE A 144 12.13 -16.86 -5.75
CA ILE A 144 13.50 -16.73 -5.25
C ILE A 144 14.13 -15.41 -5.67
N LYS A 145 14.03 -15.08 -6.96
CA LYS A 145 14.68 -13.88 -7.54
C LYS A 145 14.00 -12.60 -7.08
N GLY A 146 12.67 -12.58 -6.96
CA GLY A 146 11.91 -11.43 -6.47
C GLY A 146 12.17 -11.13 -5.00
N LEU A 147 12.36 -12.17 -4.18
CA LEU A 147 12.56 -12.01 -2.73
C LEU A 147 14.01 -11.71 -2.35
N SER A 148 14.99 -12.17 -3.14
CA SER A 148 16.42 -12.04 -2.80
C SER A 148 16.84 -10.62 -2.39
N PRO A 149 16.53 -9.54 -3.15
CA PRO A 149 16.96 -8.19 -2.79
C PRO A 149 16.40 -7.71 -1.45
N ALA A 150 15.16 -8.10 -1.12
CA ALA A 150 14.54 -7.74 0.14
C ALA A 150 15.19 -8.48 1.32
N LEU A 151 15.58 -9.75 1.13
CA LEU A 151 16.34 -10.50 2.13
C LEU A 151 17.77 -9.99 2.27
N ASP A 152 18.40 -9.56 1.18
CA ASP A 152 19.74 -8.96 1.18
C ASP A 152 19.74 -7.62 1.93
N HIS A 153 18.65 -6.84 1.79
CA HIS A 153 18.44 -5.63 2.59
C HIS A 153 18.33 -5.93 4.09
N LEU A 154 17.60 -6.98 4.47
CA LEU A 154 17.52 -7.40 5.88
C LEU A 154 18.85 -7.95 6.42
N GLU A 155 19.58 -8.72 5.61
CA GLU A 155 20.93 -9.16 5.96
C GLU A 155 21.83 -7.94 6.24
N ALA A 156 21.87 -6.96 5.33
CA ALA A 156 22.63 -5.74 5.51
C ALA A 156 22.21 -4.95 6.76
N ALA A 157 20.91 -4.89 7.03
CA ALA A 157 20.39 -4.22 8.23
C ALA A 157 20.87 -4.88 9.53
N LEU A 158 21.00 -6.21 9.56
CA LEU A 158 21.52 -6.94 10.72
C LEU A 158 23.05 -6.76 10.94
N HIS A 159 23.77 -6.15 10.00
CA HIS A 159 25.17 -5.74 10.19
C HIS A 159 25.31 -4.34 10.81
N LYS A 160 24.22 -3.56 10.93
CA LYS A 160 24.30 -2.16 11.37
C LYS A 160 24.76 -2.02 12.83
N PHE A 161 24.35 -2.94 13.71
CA PHE A 161 24.72 -2.95 15.13
C PHE A 161 25.32 -4.30 15.52
N ASP A 162 26.50 -4.27 16.15
CA ASP A 162 27.24 -5.49 16.53
C ASP A 162 27.10 -5.85 18.02
N ASP A 163 26.27 -5.12 18.77
CA ASP A 163 26.04 -5.34 20.20
C ASP A 163 24.94 -6.38 20.50
N GLY A 164 24.48 -7.10 19.49
CA GLY A 164 23.72 -8.33 19.63
C GLY A 164 23.15 -8.84 18.31
N PRO A 165 22.35 -9.93 18.35
CA PRO A 165 21.94 -10.66 17.15
C PRO A 165 20.66 -10.12 16.49
N PHE A 166 20.08 -9.06 17.04
CA PHE A 166 18.80 -8.47 16.61
C PHE A 166 19.02 -7.24 15.74
N PHE A 167 18.00 -6.80 15.01
CA PHE A 167 18.11 -5.64 14.09
C PHE A 167 18.62 -4.38 14.78
N LEU A 168 18.29 -4.18 16.06
CA LEU A 168 18.71 -3.04 16.88
C LEU A 168 19.70 -3.46 17.98
N GLY A 169 20.41 -4.57 17.80
CA GLY A 169 21.28 -5.21 18.80
C GLY A 169 20.52 -5.96 19.90
N GLN A 170 19.34 -5.47 20.29
CA GLN A 170 18.44 -6.10 21.25
C GLN A 170 17.09 -6.45 20.62
N LEU A 171 16.36 -7.39 21.21
CA LEU A 171 15.00 -7.74 20.78
C LEU A 171 14.10 -6.50 20.80
N SER A 172 13.41 -6.25 19.69
CA SER A 172 12.59 -5.07 19.50
C SER A 172 11.32 -5.37 18.71
N LEU A 173 10.45 -4.36 18.59
CA LEU A 173 9.28 -4.43 17.72
C LEU A 173 9.67 -4.72 16.26
N VAL A 174 10.85 -4.29 15.81
CA VAL A 174 11.35 -4.55 14.45
C VAL A 174 11.48 -6.06 14.22
N ASP A 175 12.16 -6.77 15.11
CA ASP A 175 12.34 -8.23 15.00
C ASP A 175 10.98 -8.94 14.96
N ILE A 176 10.06 -8.52 15.83
CA ILE A 176 8.71 -9.07 15.93
C ILE A 176 7.89 -8.80 14.65
N ALA A 177 8.11 -7.66 13.99
CA ALA A 177 7.41 -7.32 12.75
C ALA A 177 7.80 -8.26 11.59
N TYR A 178 9.05 -8.71 11.54
CA TYR A 178 9.59 -9.51 10.44
C TYR A 178 9.46 -11.03 10.64
N ILE A 179 9.72 -11.53 11.86
CA ILE A 179 9.88 -12.98 12.09
C ILE A 179 8.69 -13.85 11.64
N PRO A 180 7.41 -13.46 11.82
CA PRO A 180 6.30 -14.34 11.44
C PRO A 180 6.24 -14.60 9.93
N SER A 181 6.56 -13.58 9.14
CA SER A 181 6.55 -13.69 7.68
C SER A 181 7.79 -14.43 7.17
N ILE A 182 8.97 -14.12 7.72
CA ILE A 182 10.25 -14.73 7.31
C ILE A 182 10.25 -16.23 7.59
N GLU A 183 9.81 -16.68 8.77
CA GLU A 183 9.73 -18.09 9.10
C GLU A 183 8.85 -18.87 8.11
N ARG A 184 7.64 -18.36 7.85
CA ARG A 184 6.69 -18.96 6.92
C ARG A 184 7.27 -19.06 5.51
N MET A 185 7.94 -18.01 5.08
CA MET A 185 8.56 -17.94 3.76
C MET A 185 9.74 -18.89 3.63
N HIS A 186 10.62 -18.94 4.64
CA HIS A 186 11.72 -19.88 4.69
C HIS A 186 11.21 -21.33 4.55
N HIS A 187 10.20 -21.70 5.34
CA HIS A 187 9.61 -23.03 5.26
C HIS A 187 9.01 -23.33 3.89
N LEU A 188 8.26 -22.38 3.31
CA LEU A 188 7.63 -22.56 2.00
C LEU A 188 8.66 -22.70 0.89
N LEU A 189 9.68 -21.83 0.87
CA LEU A 189 10.74 -21.84 -0.14
C LEU A 189 11.60 -23.10 -0.05
N LEU A 190 11.94 -23.52 1.16
CA LEU A 190 12.68 -24.75 1.39
C LEU A 190 11.87 -25.99 0.99
N ASP A 191 10.56 -25.99 1.24
CA ASP A 191 9.72 -27.14 0.92
C ASP A 191 9.44 -27.26 -0.58
N VAL A 192 9.02 -26.17 -1.23
CA VAL A 192 8.54 -26.14 -2.62
C VAL A 192 9.68 -26.00 -3.62
N TRP A 193 10.63 -25.11 -3.35
CA TRP A 193 11.72 -24.78 -4.29
C TRP A 193 13.10 -25.27 -3.83
N LYS A 194 13.19 -25.97 -2.68
CA LYS A 194 14.46 -26.41 -2.08
C LYS A 194 15.46 -25.28 -1.88
N HIS A 195 14.94 -24.06 -1.68
CA HIS A 195 15.74 -22.87 -1.53
C HIS A 195 15.79 -22.44 -0.06
N ASP A 196 17.01 -22.36 0.46
CA ASP A 196 17.28 -21.86 1.79
C ASP A 196 17.57 -20.35 1.74
N ILE A 197 16.67 -19.54 2.30
CA ILE A 197 16.83 -18.09 2.33
C ILE A 197 18.02 -17.62 3.19
N THR A 198 18.57 -18.48 4.04
CA THR A 198 19.73 -18.17 4.89
C THR A 198 21.06 -18.41 4.17
N ALA A 199 21.05 -19.12 3.03
CA ALA A 199 22.25 -19.34 2.23
C ALA A 199 22.79 -18.00 1.70
N GLY A 200 24.03 -17.67 2.08
CA GLY A 200 24.65 -16.37 1.75
C GLY A 200 24.22 -15.20 2.65
N ARG A 201 23.42 -15.47 3.70
CA ARG A 201 22.92 -14.46 4.66
C ARG A 201 23.16 -14.89 6.11
N PRO A 202 24.42 -14.88 6.57
CA PRO A 202 24.78 -15.43 7.88
C PRO A 202 24.18 -14.66 9.06
N LYS A 203 24.02 -13.32 8.98
CA LYS A 203 23.36 -12.57 10.06
C LYS A 203 21.87 -12.89 10.13
N LEU A 204 21.19 -13.03 8.99
CA LEU A 204 19.80 -13.48 8.93
C LEU A 204 19.64 -14.88 9.53
N ALA A 205 20.58 -15.80 9.24
CA ALA A 205 20.60 -17.14 9.82
C ALA A 205 20.71 -17.08 11.35
N ALA A 206 21.68 -16.33 11.86
CA ALA A 206 21.90 -16.15 13.30
C ALA A 206 20.69 -15.48 13.98
N TRP A 207 20.13 -14.45 13.37
CA TRP A 207 18.92 -13.78 13.84
C TRP A 207 17.74 -14.75 13.94
N MET A 208 17.50 -15.57 12.91
CA MET A 208 16.45 -16.59 12.96
C MET A 208 16.70 -17.61 14.08
N GLU A 209 17.94 -18.05 14.28
CA GLU A 209 18.31 -18.95 15.38
C GLU A 209 18.02 -18.33 16.75
N GLU A 210 18.42 -17.08 16.96
CA GLU A 210 18.21 -16.36 18.21
C GLU A 210 16.73 -16.07 18.48
N MET A 211 15.95 -15.72 17.44
CA MET A 211 14.50 -15.63 17.56
C MET A 211 13.90 -16.95 18.05
N ASN A 212 14.38 -18.10 17.54
CA ASN A 212 13.91 -19.42 17.96
C ASN A 212 14.26 -19.81 19.41
N LYS A 213 15.11 -19.05 20.11
CA LYS A 213 15.40 -19.23 21.54
C LYS A 213 14.42 -18.46 22.44
N ILE A 214 13.62 -17.55 21.87
CA ILE A 214 12.68 -16.71 22.62
C ILE A 214 11.37 -17.48 22.86
N GLU A 215 11.12 -17.84 24.12
CA GLU A 215 9.92 -18.58 24.53
C GLU A 215 8.63 -17.87 24.07
N ALA A 216 8.54 -16.56 24.31
CA ALA A 216 7.40 -15.73 23.91
C ALA A 216 7.05 -15.80 22.41
N TYR A 217 8.03 -16.08 21.54
CA TYR A 217 7.80 -16.32 20.12
C TYR A 217 7.48 -17.79 19.83
N THR A 218 8.26 -18.73 20.36
CA THR A 218 8.05 -20.17 20.10
C THR A 218 6.67 -20.66 20.50
N GLN A 219 6.08 -20.14 21.59
CA GLN A 219 4.71 -20.44 22.03
C GLN A 219 3.63 -19.99 21.02
N THR A 220 3.95 -19.08 20.09
CA THR A 220 3.01 -18.55 19.09
C THR A 220 3.06 -19.28 17.76
N LYS A 221 4.00 -20.21 17.59
CA LYS A 221 4.19 -20.95 16.35
C LYS A 221 3.01 -21.88 16.10
N HIS A 222 2.50 -21.85 14.87
CA HIS A 222 1.49 -22.80 14.44
C HIS A 222 2.15 -24.06 13.87
N ASN A 223 1.37 -25.14 13.75
CA ASN A 223 1.84 -26.37 13.12
C ASN A 223 2.43 -26.06 11.72
N ARG A 224 3.67 -26.49 11.50
CA ARG A 224 4.43 -26.19 10.28
C ARG A 224 3.77 -26.78 9.04
N GLU A 225 3.32 -28.03 9.12
CA GLU A 225 2.70 -28.73 7.98
C GLU A 225 1.36 -28.07 7.59
N ASP A 226 0.53 -27.72 8.58
CA ASP A 226 -0.70 -26.97 8.37
C ASP A 226 -0.47 -25.60 7.72
N THR A 227 0.57 -24.91 8.17
CA THR A 227 0.95 -23.59 7.64
C THR A 227 1.42 -23.73 6.19
N LEU A 228 2.25 -24.73 5.88
CA LEU A 228 2.68 -25.03 4.52
C LEU A 228 1.50 -25.39 3.62
N ASN A 229 0.59 -26.26 4.06
CA ASN A 229 -0.58 -26.66 3.30
C ASN A 229 -1.48 -25.47 2.98
N TYR A 230 -1.68 -24.56 3.94
CA TYR A 230 -2.40 -23.32 3.72
C TYR A 230 -1.71 -22.42 2.69
N LEU A 231 -0.41 -22.18 2.83
CA LEU A 231 0.35 -21.32 1.92
C LEU A 231 0.39 -21.89 0.50
N LYS A 232 0.61 -23.20 0.35
CA LYS A 232 0.54 -23.90 -0.94
C LYS A 232 -0.83 -23.73 -1.58
N LYS A 233 -1.91 -23.95 -0.83
CA LYS A 233 -3.28 -23.78 -1.34
C LYS A 233 -3.55 -22.34 -1.75
N ARG A 234 -3.08 -21.35 -0.99
CA ARG A 234 -3.32 -19.92 -1.22
C ARG A 234 -2.51 -19.36 -2.39
N PHE A 235 -1.27 -19.80 -2.58
CA PHE A 235 -0.35 -19.18 -3.53
C PHE A 235 0.02 -20.09 -4.71
N LEU A 236 -0.06 -21.41 -4.56
CA LEU A 236 0.46 -22.38 -5.53
C LEU A 236 -0.60 -23.24 -6.22
N ASN A 237 -1.87 -23.21 -5.81
CA ASN A 237 -2.92 -23.95 -6.53
C ASN A 237 -3.19 -23.41 -7.95
N CYS A 238 -2.53 -22.32 -8.36
CA CYS A 238 -2.45 -21.85 -9.75
C CYS A 238 -1.22 -22.38 -10.52
N LEU A 239 -0.31 -23.13 -9.89
CA LEU A 239 0.94 -23.65 -10.47
C LEU A 239 0.81 -25.07 -11.04
N ASP A 240 -0.39 -25.50 -11.42
CA ASP A 240 -0.54 -26.71 -12.26
C ASP A 240 -0.08 -26.38 -13.70
N LEU A 241 1.23 -26.25 -13.86
CA LEU A 241 1.97 -25.85 -15.07
C LEU A 241 1.90 -26.89 -16.21
N ARG A 242 0.91 -27.78 -16.22
CA ARG A 242 0.74 -28.82 -17.23
C ARG A 242 -0.58 -28.78 -18.01
N LYS A 243 -1.45 -27.79 -17.79
CA LYS A 243 -2.78 -27.75 -18.44
C LYS A 243 -3.18 -26.48 -19.18
N ASN A 244 -2.29 -25.53 -19.48
CA ASN A 244 -2.69 -24.35 -20.27
C ASN A 244 -1.63 -23.92 -21.31
N PRO A 245 -1.66 -24.45 -22.55
CA PRO A 245 -0.72 -24.08 -23.61
C PRO A 245 -1.06 -22.74 -24.29
N GLY A 246 -1.85 -21.86 -23.67
CA GLY A 246 -2.39 -20.64 -24.29
C GLY A 246 -1.87 -19.31 -23.75
N ARG A 247 -0.82 -19.29 -22.90
CA ARG A 247 -0.42 -18.07 -22.17
C ARG A 247 0.87 -17.39 -22.67
N GLU A 248 1.73 -18.10 -23.39
CA GLU A 248 2.91 -17.47 -24.01
C GLU A 248 2.53 -16.58 -25.22
N SER A 249 1.41 -16.84 -25.90
CA SER A 249 1.02 -16.06 -27.09
C SER A 249 0.35 -14.71 -26.77
N LYS A 250 -0.01 -14.42 -25.51
CA LYS A 250 -0.73 -13.18 -25.16
C LYS A 250 0.18 -12.02 -24.76
N LEU A 251 1.42 -12.29 -24.34
CA LEU A 251 2.42 -11.26 -24.06
C LEU A 251 2.99 -10.61 -25.34
N GLN A 252 2.91 -11.31 -26.48
CA GLN A 252 3.29 -10.75 -27.78
C GLN A 252 2.14 -10.02 -28.51
N MET A 253 0.87 -10.21 -28.09
CA MET A 253 -0.30 -9.59 -28.73
C MET A 253 -0.71 -8.23 -28.11
N ALA A 254 -0.09 -7.80 -27.02
CA ALA A 254 -0.38 -6.50 -26.39
C ALA A 254 0.20 -5.29 -27.16
N ALA A 255 0.92 -5.53 -28.27
CA ALA A 255 1.52 -4.49 -29.11
C ALA A 255 0.64 -4.05 -30.30
N VAL A 256 -0.67 -4.31 -30.31
CA VAL A 256 -1.56 -3.87 -31.41
C VAL A 256 -2.82 -3.17 -30.88
N GLY A 257 -2.71 -1.85 -30.69
CA GLY A 257 -3.66 -0.84 -31.16
C GLY A 257 -5.18 -1.00 -31.00
N ASN A 258 -5.70 -1.63 -29.94
CA ASN A 258 -7.15 -1.53 -29.64
C ASN A 258 -7.41 -0.41 -28.63
N LYS A 259 -8.08 0.66 -29.07
CA LYS A 259 -8.56 1.75 -28.19
C LYS A 259 -9.58 1.18 -27.20
N GLU A 260 -9.33 1.33 -25.90
CA GLU A 260 -10.26 0.96 -24.83
C GLU A 260 -11.60 1.70 -25.03
N ARG A 261 -12.71 0.96 -25.00
CA ARG A 261 -14.05 1.56 -25.00
C ARG A 261 -14.38 2.04 -23.59
N LEU A 262 -14.43 3.35 -23.40
CA LEU A 262 -14.73 3.96 -22.09
C LEU A 262 -16.16 3.66 -21.64
N PRO A 263 -16.38 3.26 -20.37
CA PRO A 263 -17.72 3.03 -19.83
C PRO A 263 -18.53 4.34 -19.73
N PRO A 264 -19.87 4.27 -19.80
CA PRO A 264 -20.74 5.44 -19.65
C PRO A 264 -20.69 6.00 -18.22
N VAL A 265 -20.85 7.31 -18.09
CA VAL A 265 -20.93 8.00 -16.79
C VAL A 265 -22.23 7.62 -16.05
N LEU A 266 -22.11 7.17 -14.81
CA LEU A 266 -23.22 6.80 -13.95
C LEU A 266 -23.78 8.02 -13.22
N ASP A 267 -25.10 8.19 -13.24
CA ASP A 267 -25.82 9.26 -12.55
C ASP A 267 -26.74 8.72 -11.45
N SER A 268 -27.60 9.57 -10.88
CA SER A 268 -28.48 9.20 -9.77
C SER A 268 -29.47 8.07 -10.08
N SER A 269 -29.73 7.78 -11.36
CA SER A 269 -30.60 6.68 -11.80
C SER A 269 -29.86 5.35 -11.96
N ALA A 270 -28.53 5.37 -11.97
CA ALA A 270 -27.73 4.18 -12.24
C ALA A 270 -27.75 3.18 -11.08
N GLU A 271 -27.90 1.90 -11.41
CA GLU A 271 -27.74 0.82 -10.45
C GLU A 271 -26.30 0.71 -9.96
N GLN A 272 -26.15 0.27 -8.71
CA GLN A 272 -24.85 0.04 -8.09
C GLN A 272 -24.17 -1.16 -8.76
N PRO A 273 -22.92 -1.02 -9.23
CA PRO A 273 -22.11 -2.18 -9.59
C PRO A 273 -21.95 -3.13 -8.39
N PRO A 274 -21.81 -4.45 -8.59
CA PRO A 274 -21.53 -5.37 -7.50
C PRO A 274 -20.33 -4.86 -6.68
N LEU A 275 -20.45 -4.89 -5.35
CA LEU A 275 -19.40 -4.41 -4.45
C LEU A 275 -18.73 -5.61 -3.78
N PHE A 276 -17.40 -5.62 -3.78
CA PHE A 276 -16.54 -6.67 -3.24
C PHE A 276 -16.78 -8.05 -3.87
N ASP A 277 -17.13 -8.07 -5.16
CA ASP A 277 -17.29 -9.28 -5.98
C ASP A 277 -15.97 -9.85 -6.53
N GLY A 278 -14.83 -9.23 -6.16
CA GLY A 278 -13.50 -9.60 -6.65
C GLY A 278 -13.05 -8.81 -7.88
N THR A 279 -13.90 -7.95 -8.47
CA THR A 279 -13.50 -7.04 -9.54
C THR A 279 -12.84 -5.80 -8.94
N THR A 280 -11.65 -5.45 -9.42
CA THR A 280 -10.98 -4.19 -9.03
C THR A 280 -11.63 -3.03 -9.76
N ARG A 281 -12.04 -1.98 -9.04
CA ARG A 281 -12.73 -0.82 -9.62
C ARG A 281 -12.07 0.50 -9.22
N LEU A 282 -11.91 1.39 -10.20
CA LEU A 282 -11.57 2.79 -9.98
C LEU A 282 -12.84 3.63 -10.15
N TYR A 283 -13.42 4.07 -9.03
CA TYR A 283 -14.49 5.06 -9.03
C TYR A 283 -13.89 6.44 -9.31
N MET A 284 -14.34 7.07 -10.39
CA MET A 284 -13.71 8.29 -10.90
C MET A 284 -14.71 9.22 -11.58
N THR A 285 -14.25 10.36 -12.08
CA THR A 285 -14.99 11.14 -13.08
C THR A 285 -14.00 11.62 -14.14
N TYR A 286 -14.39 11.60 -15.43
CA TYR A 286 -13.48 11.83 -16.55
C TYR A 286 -12.83 13.22 -16.55
N THR A 287 -13.41 14.17 -15.81
CA THR A 287 -12.94 15.55 -15.75
C THR A 287 -12.11 15.86 -14.49
N CYS A 288 -11.99 14.94 -13.52
CA CYS A 288 -11.26 15.19 -12.28
C CYS A 288 -9.75 14.97 -12.45
N PRO A 289 -8.90 16.00 -12.19
CA PRO A 289 -7.45 15.86 -12.33
C PRO A 289 -6.84 14.86 -11.33
N TYR A 290 -7.37 14.79 -10.11
CA TYR A 290 -6.92 13.81 -9.11
C TYR A 290 -7.20 12.37 -9.56
N ALA A 291 -8.36 12.12 -10.18
CA ALA A 291 -8.68 10.79 -10.69
C ALA A 291 -7.90 10.44 -11.96
N GLN A 292 -7.57 11.45 -12.77
CA GLN A 292 -6.72 11.30 -13.95
C GLN A 292 -5.33 10.77 -13.58
N ARG A 293 -4.76 11.14 -12.41
CA ARG A 293 -3.50 10.55 -11.90
C ARG A 293 -3.55 9.01 -11.92
N VAL A 294 -4.58 8.43 -11.30
CA VAL A 294 -4.76 6.98 -11.20
C VAL A 294 -5.08 6.35 -12.55
N TRP A 295 -5.83 7.06 -13.40
CA TRP A 295 -6.14 6.59 -14.75
C TRP A 295 -4.89 6.51 -15.65
N ILE A 296 -4.00 7.51 -15.59
CA ILE A 296 -2.73 7.48 -16.32
C ILE A 296 -1.86 6.33 -15.83
N ALA A 297 -1.70 6.17 -14.51
CA ALA A 297 -0.91 5.07 -13.93
C ALA A 297 -1.47 3.69 -14.35
N ARG A 298 -2.79 3.50 -14.28
CA ARG A 298 -3.48 2.30 -14.79
C ARG A 298 -3.17 2.03 -16.25
N ASN A 299 -3.30 3.02 -17.12
CA ASN A 299 -3.10 2.86 -18.55
C ASN A 299 -1.63 2.55 -18.88
N TYR A 300 -0.69 3.23 -18.23
CA TYR A 300 0.74 3.07 -18.46
C TYR A 300 1.22 1.68 -18.03
N LYS A 301 0.65 1.15 -16.95
CA LYS A 301 0.93 -0.19 -16.46
C LYS A 301 0.21 -1.30 -17.25
N GLY A 302 -0.64 -0.96 -18.22
CA GLY A 302 -1.38 -1.95 -19.01
C GLY A 302 -2.55 -2.61 -18.24
N LEU A 303 -3.07 -1.94 -17.22
CA LEU A 303 -4.05 -2.50 -16.28
C LEU A 303 -5.51 -2.27 -16.67
N GLN A 304 -5.78 -2.04 -17.97
CA GLN A 304 -7.12 -1.72 -18.44
C GLN A 304 -8.12 -2.87 -18.20
N GLU A 305 -7.64 -4.10 -18.35
CA GLU A 305 -8.47 -5.27 -18.13
C GLU A 305 -8.65 -5.62 -16.64
N GLU A 306 -7.67 -5.28 -15.81
CA GLU A 306 -7.66 -5.62 -14.39
C GLU A 306 -8.43 -4.60 -13.54
N ILE A 307 -8.28 -3.31 -13.85
CA ILE A 307 -8.90 -2.21 -13.12
C ILE A 307 -10.05 -1.67 -13.97
N LYS A 308 -11.30 -1.90 -13.56
CA LYS A 308 -12.47 -1.39 -14.30
C LYS A 308 -12.79 0.04 -13.87
N LEU A 309 -13.04 0.92 -14.84
CA LEU A 309 -13.44 2.30 -14.55
C LEU A 309 -14.93 2.35 -14.19
N VAL A 310 -15.27 3.07 -13.12
CA VAL A 310 -16.65 3.41 -12.74
C VAL A 310 -16.78 4.93 -12.72
N PRO A 311 -17.03 5.56 -13.88
CA PRO A 311 -17.17 7.00 -13.97
C PRO A 311 -18.50 7.47 -13.36
N LEU A 312 -18.46 8.50 -12.51
CA LEU A 312 -19.59 9.07 -11.79
C LEU A 312 -19.85 10.51 -12.24
N ASN A 313 -21.12 10.88 -12.31
CA ASN A 313 -21.54 12.27 -12.45
C ASN A 313 -21.64 12.91 -11.05
N LEU A 314 -20.62 13.62 -10.59
CA LEU A 314 -20.62 14.20 -9.24
C LEU A 314 -21.70 15.29 -9.03
N ARG A 315 -22.22 15.90 -10.09
CA ARG A 315 -23.33 16.88 -9.99
C ARG A 315 -24.70 16.21 -9.82
N ASN A 316 -24.81 14.96 -10.26
CA ASN A 316 -25.99 14.13 -10.14
C ASN A 316 -25.59 12.72 -9.70
N SER A 317 -24.89 12.62 -8.57
CA SER A 317 -24.23 11.38 -8.15
C SER A 317 -25.22 10.33 -7.64
N PRO A 318 -25.02 9.04 -7.95
CA PRO A 318 -25.78 7.97 -7.32
C PRO A 318 -25.62 7.97 -5.80
N THR A 319 -26.74 7.90 -5.07
CA THR A 319 -26.74 7.90 -3.60
C THR A 319 -25.95 6.71 -3.03
N TRP A 320 -26.01 5.55 -3.70
CA TRP A 320 -25.26 4.37 -3.31
C TRP A 320 -23.75 4.61 -3.23
N TYR A 321 -23.19 5.57 -3.97
CA TYR A 321 -21.75 5.80 -3.93
C TYR A 321 -21.34 6.31 -2.54
N LYS A 322 -22.01 7.34 -2.05
CA LYS A 322 -21.79 7.85 -0.69
C LYS A 322 -22.22 6.83 0.37
N ASP A 323 -23.38 6.22 0.19
CA ASP A 323 -24.01 5.46 1.27
C ASP A 323 -23.40 4.06 1.46
N LYS A 324 -22.87 3.47 0.39
CA LYS A 324 -22.46 2.05 0.37
C LYS A 324 -21.03 1.80 -0.09
N VAL A 325 -20.43 2.70 -0.88
CA VAL A 325 -19.11 2.49 -1.49
C VAL A 325 -18.03 3.31 -0.80
N TYR A 326 -18.18 4.63 -0.78
CA TYR A 326 -17.19 5.55 -0.23
C TYR A 326 -17.85 6.76 0.48
N PRO A 327 -18.00 6.70 1.82
CA PRO A 327 -18.70 7.73 2.61
C PRO A 327 -18.18 9.16 2.45
N THR A 328 -16.90 9.33 2.13
CA THR A 328 -16.27 10.63 1.86
C THR A 328 -16.86 11.31 0.62
N ASN A 329 -17.54 10.55 -0.26
CA ASN A 329 -18.19 11.04 -1.48
C ASN A 329 -17.27 11.88 -2.40
N LYS A 330 -16.00 11.50 -2.44
CA LYS A 330 -14.98 12.09 -3.32
C LYS A 330 -14.47 11.04 -4.31
N VAL A 331 -13.84 11.50 -5.38
CA VAL A 331 -13.11 10.66 -6.34
C VAL A 331 -11.69 11.21 -6.53
N PRO A 332 -10.69 10.37 -6.84
CA PRO A 332 -10.79 8.91 -7.03
C PRO A 332 -11.03 8.13 -5.74
N SER A 333 -11.72 6.99 -5.85
CA SER A 333 -11.65 5.93 -4.86
C SER A 333 -11.45 4.58 -5.54
N PHE A 334 -10.78 3.65 -4.86
CA PHE A 334 -10.28 2.43 -5.44
C PHE A 334 -10.74 1.22 -4.64
N GLU A 335 -11.55 0.37 -5.28
CA GLU A 335 -12.00 -0.91 -4.76
C GLU A 335 -11.01 -2.00 -5.13
N HIS A 336 -10.38 -2.61 -4.12
CA HIS A 336 -9.52 -3.77 -4.29
C HIS A 336 -9.38 -4.53 -2.97
N ASN A 337 -9.33 -5.86 -3.01
CA ASN A 337 -9.13 -6.71 -1.82
C ASN A 337 -10.09 -6.41 -0.66
N GLY A 338 -11.38 -6.26 -0.98
CA GLY A 338 -12.45 -6.09 0.01
C GLY A 338 -12.46 -4.72 0.71
N LYS A 339 -11.77 -3.71 0.16
CA LYS A 339 -11.76 -2.34 0.69
C LYS A 339 -11.93 -1.32 -0.43
N VAL A 340 -12.45 -0.15 -0.07
CA VAL A 340 -12.46 1.06 -0.90
C VAL A 340 -11.61 2.12 -0.20
N VAL A 341 -10.59 2.63 -0.87
CA VAL A 341 -9.69 3.67 -0.33
C VAL A 341 -9.61 4.86 -1.28
N GLY A 342 -9.41 6.06 -0.73
CA GLY A 342 -9.26 7.30 -1.49
C GLY A 342 -7.81 7.79 -1.55
N GLU A 343 -7.66 9.08 -1.81
CA GLU A 343 -6.39 9.83 -1.91
C GLU A 343 -5.54 9.51 -3.15
N SER A 344 -5.59 10.40 -4.14
CA SER A 344 -5.01 10.13 -5.47
C SER A 344 -3.51 9.81 -5.49
N LEU A 345 -2.71 10.44 -4.61
CA LEU A 345 -1.27 10.19 -4.51
C LEU A 345 -0.98 8.81 -3.90
N ASP A 346 -1.73 8.45 -2.86
CA ASP A 346 -1.66 7.11 -2.27
C ASP A 346 -2.10 6.05 -3.27
N LEU A 347 -3.13 6.34 -4.07
CA LEU A 347 -3.62 5.42 -5.09
C LEU A 347 -2.64 5.18 -6.22
N ILE A 348 -1.91 6.20 -6.71
CA ILE A 348 -0.90 5.96 -7.76
C ILE A 348 0.30 5.17 -7.21
N LYS A 349 0.72 5.43 -5.96
CA LYS A 349 1.72 4.60 -5.27
C LYS A 349 1.20 3.17 -5.08
N TYR A 350 -0.06 3.03 -4.65
CA TYR A 350 -0.70 1.73 -4.46
C TYR A 350 -0.77 0.94 -5.77
N VAL A 351 -1.21 1.56 -6.86
CA VAL A 351 -1.25 0.92 -8.19
C VAL A 351 0.14 0.52 -8.65
N ASP A 352 1.15 1.38 -8.47
CA ASP A 352 2.52 1.05 -8.88
C ASP A 352 3.10 -0.14 -8.11
N ILE A 353 2.83 -0.20 -6.80
CA ILE A 353 3.35 -1.23 -5.89
C ILE A 353 2.60 -2.56 -6.00
N ASN A 354 1.28 -2.54 -6.22
CA ASN A 354 0.42 -3.72 -6.04
C ASN A 354 -0.03 -4.37 -7.36
N PHE A 355 0.23 -3.75 -8.50
CA PHE A 355 -0.16 -4.29 -9.81
C PHE A 355 1.06 -4.43 -10.72
N GLN A 356 1.00 -5.42 -11.61
CA GLN A 356 2.07 -5.67 -12.58
C GLN A 356 2.19 -4.51 -13.60
N GLY A 357 3.29 -4.53 -14.36
CA GLY A 357 3.58 -3.53 -15.38
C GLY A 357 4.84 -2.71 -15.05
N PRO A 358 5.25 -1.81 -15.96
CA PRO A 358 6.40 -0.94 -15.75
C PRO A 358 6.35 -0.21 -14.40
N SER A 359 7.47 -0.13 -13.70
CA SER A 359 7.54 0.63 -12.45
C SER A 359 7.56 2.13 -12.76
N LEU A 360 6.81 2.89 -11.99
CA LEU A 360 6.73 4.35 -12.05
C LEU A 360 7.57 5.02 -10.94
N PHE A 361 8.27 4.24 -10.12
CA PHE A 361 9.13 4.75 -9.06
C PHE A 361 10.59 4.35 -9.29
N PRO A 362 11.56 5.29 -9.18
CA PRO A 362 12.96 4.99 -9.46
C PRO A 362 13.56 4.04 -8.41
N ASN A 363 14.57 3.26 -8.83
CA ASN A 363 15.42 2.52 -7.90
C ASN A 363 16.57 3.37 -7.33
N ASP A 364 16.97 4.41 -8.06
CA ASP A 364 18.05 5.32 -7.65
C ASP A 364 17.67 6.11 -6.38
N PRO A 365 18.48 6.08 -5.31
CA PRO A 365 18.15 6.73 -4.04
C PRO A 365 17.92 8.25 -4.15
N ALA A 366 18.73 8.97 -4.92
CA ALA A 366 18.60 10.42 -5.06
C ALA A 366 17.33 10.80 -5.84
N LYS A 367 16.98 10.00 -6.86
CA LYS A 367 15.70 10.16 -7.57
C LYS A 367 14.51 9.81 -6.68
N ARG A 368 14.62 8.83 -5.78
CA ARG A 368 13.56 8.48 -4.82
C ARG A 368 13.32 9.61 -3.82
N GLU A 369 14.39 10.16 -3.25
CA GLU A 369 14.30 11.29 -2.31
C GLU A 369 13.62 12.48 -2.98
N PHE A 370 14.05 12.85 -4.19
CA PHE A 370 13.42 13.94 -4.93
C PHE A 370 11.97 13.64 -5.35
N ALA A 371 11.65 12.38 -5.65
CA ALA A 371 10.28 11.97 -5.93
C ALA A 371 9.38 12.16 -4.71
N GLU A 372 9.83 11.75 -3.52
CA GLU A 372 9.06 11.95 -2.28
C GLU A 372 8.89 13.43 -1.95
N GLU A 373 9.94 14.24 -2.11
CA GLU A 373 9.88 15.71 -1.97
C GLU A 373 8.80 16.30 -2.88
N MET A 374 8.89 16.05 -4.18
CA MET A 374 7.95 16.57 -5.18
C MET A 374 6.51 16.08 -4.94
N LEU A 375 6.31 14.80 -4.61
CA LEU A 375 4.97 14.27 -4.33
C LEU A 375 4.36 14.92 -3.09
N SER A 376 5.15 15.10 -2.02
CA SER A 376 4.70 15.72 -0.78
C SER A 376 4.32 17.20 -0.95
N TYR A 377 5.03 17.93 -1.81
CA TYR A 377 4.78 19.36 -2.08
C TYR A 377 3.68 19.60 -3.14
N SER A 378 3.31 18.57 -3.91
CA SER A 378 2.45 18.73 -5.10
C SER A 378 1.12 19.44 -4.84
N ASP A 379 0.41 19.12 -3.76
CA ASP A 379 -0.89 19.72 -3.47
C ASP A 379 -0.79 21.19 -3.02
N GLU A 380 0.30 21.56 -2.32
CA GLU A 380 0.60 22.94 -1.97
C GLU A 380 0.91 23.76 -3.24
N TYR A 381 1.78 23.24 -4.10
CA TYR A 381 2.10 23.83 -5.40
C TYR A 381 0.85 24.05 -6.25
N ILE A 382 0.03 23.01 -6.42
CA ILE A 382 -1.21 23.05 -7.22
C ILE A 382 -2.16 24.12 -6.67
N THR A 383 -2.32 24.16 -5.34
CA THR A 383 -3.16 25.16 -4.67
C THR A 383 -2.64 26.58 -4.90
N ALA A 384 -1.32 26.77 -4.83
CA ALA A 384 -0.70 28.07 -5.10
C ALA A 384 -0.97 28.54 -6.54
N VAL A 385 -0.80 27.66 -7.54
CA VAL A 385 -1.08 28.01 -8.94
C VAL A 385 -2.56 28.33 -9.16
N TYR A 386 -3.49 27.56 -8.60
CA TYR A 386 -4.92 27.88 -8.75
C TYR A 386 -5.30 29.24 -8.15
N LYS A 387 -4.62 29.68 -7.07
CA LYS A 387 -4.87 31.02 -6.51
C LYS A 387 -4.49 32.15 -7.47
N THR A 388 -3.57 31.91 -8.41
CA THR A 388 -3.18 32.91 -9.42
C THR A 388 -4.19 33.03 -10.57
N PHE A 389 -5.22 32.18 -10.63
CA PHE A 389 -6.16 32.15 -11.75
C PHE A 389 -7.23 33.25 -11.68
N THR A 390 -7.31 34.00 -10.58
CA THR A 390 -8.23 35.12 -10.39
C THR A 390 -7.87 36.32 -11.29
N LYS A 391 -8.66 37.41 -11.24
CA LYS A 391 -8.53 38.54 -12.19
C LYS A 391 -7.22 39.34 -12.04
N ASP A 392 -6.57 39.26 -10.89
CA ASP A 392 -5.39 40.04 -10.54
C ASP A 392 -4.11 39.17 -10.58
N ALA A 393 -3.83 38.55 -11.73
CA ALA A 393 -2.76 37.56 -11.88
C ALA A 393 -1.41 38.05 -11.27
N PRO A 394 -0.96 37.47 -10.15
CA PRO A 394 0.23 37.95 -9.44
C PRO A 394 1.53 37.56 -10.17
N GLN A 395 2.61 38.32 -9.92
CA GLN A 395 3.99 37.94 -10.30
C GLN A 395 4.36 36.52 -9.82
N GLU A 396 3.68 36.02 -8.80
CA GLU A 396 3.84 34.69 -8.20
C GLU A 396 3.66 33.53 -9.20
N LEU A 397 2.84 33.67 -10.25
CA LEU A 397 2.70 32.62 -11.27
C LEU A 397 4.03 32.32 -11.97
N GLY A 398 4.84 33.35 -12.24
CA GLY A 398 6.16 33.18 -12.85
C GLY A 398 7.07 32.34 -11.97
N ALA A 399 7.17 32.68 -10.69
CA ALA A 399 8.00 31.95 -9.73
C ALA A 399 7.56 30.49 -9.53
N LEU A 400 6.25 30.22 -9.52
CA LEU A 400 5.71 28.86 -9.44
C LEU A 400 6.08 28.04 -10.69
N LEU A 401 5.99 28.62 -11.88
CA LEU A 401 6.41 27.92 -13.10
C LEU A 401 7.94 27.74 -13.16
N ASP A 402 8.71 28.71 -12.66
CA ASP A 402 10.18 28.63 -12.57
C ASP A 402 10.63 27.54 -11.58
N TYR A 403 9.84 27.26 -10.55
CA TYR A 403 10.05 26.10 -9.67
C TYR A 403 10.00 24.78 -10.46
N LEU A 404 9.01 24.59 -11.35
CA LEU A 404 8.96 23.40 -12.19
C LEU A 404 10.10 23.34 -13.21
N GLU A 405 10.46 24.47 -13.82
CA GLU A 405 11.61 24.57 -14.71
C GLU A 405 12.89 24.13 -13.99
N THR A 406 13.11 24.60 -12.76
CA THR A 406 14.26 24.22 -11.93
C THR A 406 14.22 22.73 -11.56
N ALA A 407 13.06 22.22 -11.16
CA ALA A 407 12.88 20.80 -10.82
C ALA A 407 13.21 19.88 -12.00
N LEU A 408 12.81 20.25 -13.23
CA LEU A 408 13.11 19.50 -14.46
C LEU A 408 14.59 19.57 -14.88
N GLN A 409 15.39 20.46 -14.29
CA GLN A 409 16.83 20.53 -14.56
C GLN A 409 17.66 19.59 -13.66
N LYS A 410 17.07 19.06 -12.58
CA LYS A 410 17.80 18.28 -11.56
C LYS A 410 18.41 16.99 -12.11
N PHE A 411 17.71 16.29 -13.00
CA PHE A 411 18.18 15.06 -13.65
C PHE A 411 18.21 15.26 -15.17
N GLN A 412 19.38 15.06 -15.79
CA GLN A 412 19.59 15.35 -17.23
C GLN A 412 19.59 14.12 -18.12
N ASP A 413 19.31 12.94 -17.57
CA ASP A 413 19.26 11.66 -18.28
C ASP A 413 17.91 11.38 -18.95
N GLY A 414 17.04 12.39 -19.03
CA GLY A 414 15.85 12.38 -19.89
C GLY A 414 14.96 13.61 -19.65
N PRO A 415 13.78 13.66 -20.29
CA PRO A 415 12.93 14.86 -20.30
C PRO A 415 11.94 14.95 -19.14
N PHE A 416 11.87 13.93 -18.28
CA PHE A 416 10.93 13.83 -17.16
C PHE A 416 11.55 14.33 -15.84
N PHE A 417 10.73 14.58 -14.82
CA PHE A 417 11.21 15.11 -13.53
C PHE A 417 12.34 14.29 -12.90
N LEU A 418 12.34 12.98 -13.12
CA LEU A 418 13.35 12.05 -12.63
C LEU A 418 14.23 11.49 -13.77
N GLY A 419 14.29 12.16 -14.93
CA GLY A 419 14.91 11.65 -16.15
C GLY A 419 13.99 10.72 -16.94
N GLN A 420 13.43 9.69 -16.30
CA GLN A 420 12.42 8.79 -16.87
C GLN A 420 10.99 9.10 -16.38
N PHE A 421 9.98 8.67 -17.15
CA PHE A 421 8.57 8.81 -16.77
C PHE A 421 8.29 8.12 -15.42
N SER A 422 7.58 8.82 -14.54
CA SER A 422 7.46 8.43 -13.14
C SER A 422 6.14 8.87 -12.49
N LEU A 423 5.93 8.47 -11.24
CA LEU A 423 4.82 8.93 -10.41
C LEU A 423 4.79 10.45 -10.23
N VAL A 424 5.95 11.13 -10.28
CA VAL A 424 6.00 12.60 -10.21
C VAL A 424 5.34 13.19 -11.45
N ASP A 425 5.66 12.70 -12.64
CA ASP A 425 5.03 13.18 -13.88
C ASP A 425 3.51 12.93 -13.87
N VAL A 426 3.11 11.74 -13.44
CA VAL A 426 1.69 11.36 -13.26
C VAL A 426 0.97 12.28 -12.27
N ALA A 427 1.62 12.69 -11.19
CA ALA A 427 1.03 13.55 -10.17
C ALA A 427 0.79 14.99 -10.66
N TYR A 428 1.69 15.52 -11.50
CA TYR A 428 1.66 16.90 -11.95
C TYR A 428 0.89 17.10 -13.27
N ILE A 429 1.03 16.21 -14.26
CA ILE A 429 0.48 16.44 -15.61
C ILE A 429 -1.02 16.77 -15.65
N PRO A 430 -1.92 16.16 -14.86
CA PRO A 430 -3.34 16.52 -14.94
C PRO A 430 -3.59 17.99 -14.63
N PHE A 431 -2.78 18.58 -13.76
CA PHE A 431 -2.91 19.97 -13.35
C PHE A 431 -2.23 20.90 -14.35
N ILE A 432 -1.01 20.56 -14.80
CA ILE A 432 -0.31 21.37 -15.80
C ILE A 432 -1.07 21.43 -17.12
N GLU A 433 -1.70 20.32 -17.55
CA GLU A 433 -2.62 20.29 -18.69
C GLU A 433 -3.73 21.36 -18.55
N ARG A 434 -4.38 21.39 -17.39
CA ARG A 434 -5.47 22.34 -17.11
C ARG A 434 -4.98 23.77 -17.03
N PHE A 435 -3.80 23.98 -16.47
CA PHE A 435 -3.17 25.29 -16.37
C PHE A 435 -2.85 25.84 -17.75
N GLN A 436 -2.21 25.03 -18.61
CA GLN A 436 -1.88 25.41 -19.97
C GLN A 436 -3.14 25.82 -20.75
N ILE A 437 -4.19 25.00 -20.70
CA ILE A 437 -5.44 25.27 -21.41
C ILE A 437 -6.09 26.57 -20.93
N PHE A 438 -6.27 26.73 -19.61
CA PHE A 438 -6.97 27.89 -19.05
C PHE A 438 -6.18 29.19 -19.24
N LEU A 439 -4.89 29.19 -18.90
CA LEU A 439 -4.03 30.37 -19.00
C LEU A 439 -3.86 30.83 -20.46
N SER A 440 -3.67 29.90 -21.39
CA SER A 440 -3.61 30.24 -22.82
C SER A 440 -4.94 30.81 -23.32
N ALA A 441 -6.07 30.13 -23.05
CA ALA A 441 -7.36 30.55 -23.58
C ALA A 441 -7.86 31.89 -22.99
N VAL A 442 -7.70 32.08 -21.68
CA VAL A 442 -8.32 33.17 -20.92
C VAL A 442 -7.36 34.30 -20.59
N ARG A 443 -6.08 34.00 -20.33
CA ARG A 443 -5.06 34.99 -19.94
C ARG A 443 -4.06 35.30 -21.06
N LYS A 444 -4.10 34.58 -22.19
CA LYS A 444 -3.13 34.69 -23.30
C LYS A 444 -1.69 34.49 -22.83
N TYR A 445 -1.52 33.61 -21.85
CA TYR A 445 -0.23 33.31 -21.22
C TYR A 445 0.21 31.90 -21.60
N ASP A 446 1.40 31.78 -22.18
CA ASP A 446 2.03 30.49 -22.47
C ASP A 446 2.97 30.10 -21.32
N ILE A 447 2.66 28.99 -20.65
CA ILE A 447 3.45 28.51 -19.52
C ILE A 447 4.84 27.99 -19.93
N GLY A 448 5.03 27.63 -21.20
CA GLY A 448 6.33 27.17 -21.73
C GLY A 448 7.25 28.32 -22.17
N GLU A 449 6.72 29.54 -22.34
CA GLU A 449 7.54 30.68 -22.74
C GLU A 449 8.56 31.03 -21.66
N GLY A 450 9.84 31.07 -22.04
CA GLY A 450 10.96 31.25 -21.11
C GLY A 450 11.33 30.03 -20.27
N ARG A 451 10.65 28.88 -20.45
CA ARG A 451 10.81 27.65 -19.65
C ARG A 451 11.01 26.43 -20.55
N PRO A 452 12.21 26.29 -21.16
CA PRO A 452 12.45 25.28 -22.19
C PRO A 452 12.34 23.84 -21.66
N LYS A 453 12.67 23.56 -20.39
CA LYS A 453 12.50 22.22 -19.83
C LYS A 453 11.03 21.90 -19.59
N LEU A 454 10.25 22.85 -19.09
CA LEU A 454 8.81 22.68 -18.96
C LEU A 454 8.13 22.48 -20.32
N ALA A 455 8.51 23.26 -21.33
CA ALA A 455 8.00 23.09 -22.69
C ALA A 455 8.33 21.70 -23.27
N ALA A 456 9.58 21.25 -23.13
CA ALA A 456 10.00 19.92 -23.57
C ALA A 456 9.26 18.80 -22.80
N TRP A 457 9.10 18.95 -21.49
CA TRP A 457 8.35 18.00 -20.67
C TRP A 457 6.88 17.88 -21.12
N ILE A 458 6.21 19.00 -21.40
CA ILE A 458 4.84 18.99 -21.94
C ILE A 458 4.79 18.26 -23.29
N GLU A 459 5.75 18.52 -24.17
CA GLU A 459 5.82 17.86 -25.48
C GLU A 459 5.96 16.34 -25.33
N GLU A 460 6.89 15.88 -24.48
CA GLU A 460 7.15 14.47 -24.23
C GLU A 460 5.98 13.78 -23.52
N MET A 461 5.31 14.46 -22.59
CA MET A 461 4.08 13.95 -21.98
C MET A 461 2.98 13.71 -23.01
N ASN A 462 2.82 14.57 -24.02
CA ASN A 462 1.84 14.36 -25.10
C ASN A 462 2.19 13.18 -26.04
N LYS A 463 3.41 12.64 -25.97
CA LYS A 463 3.80 11.43 -26.70
C LYS A 463 3.45 10.15 -25.92
N ILE A 464 3.12 10.24 -24.63
CA ILE A 464 2.75 9.09 -23.80
C ILE A 464 1.35 8.59 -24.14
N GLU A 465 1.26 7.41 -24.76
CA GLU A 465 0.00 6.79 -25.18
C GLU A 465 -0.98 6.56 -24.01
N ALA A 466 -0.46 6.29 -22.81
CA ALA A 466 -1.26 6.10 -21.61
C ALA A 466 -1.97 7.38 -21.13
N TYR A 467 -1.41 8.56 -21.44
CA TYR A 467 -1.92 9.86 -21.01
C TYR A 467 -2.95 10.43 -21.98
N ASN A 468 -2.69 10.35 -23.28
CA ASN A 468 -3.55 10.93 -24.32
C ASN A 468 -5.06 10.62 -24.21
N PRO A 469 -5.52 9.38 -23.93
CA PRO A 469 -6.95 9.08 -23.80
C PRO A 469 -7.58 9.64 -22.52
N THR A 470 -6.77 10.15 -21.58
CA THR A 470 -7.22 10.65 -20.28
C THR A 470 -7.45 12.17 -20.24
N LYS A 471 -7.03 12.86 -21.31
CA LYS A 471 -7.05 14.33 -21.39
C LYS A 471 -8.48 14.86 -21.35
N CYS A 472 -8.64 16.03 -20.76
CA CYS A 472 -9.93 16.70 -20.69
C CYS A 472 -10.27 17.40 -22.01
N ASN A 473 -11.56 17.63 -22.27
CA ASN A 473 -11.98 18.47 -23.37
C ASN A 473 -11.62 19.94 -23.07
N PRO A 474 -10.79 20.61 -23.90
CA PRO A 474 -10.33 21.98 -23.62
C PRO A 474 -11.47 23.00 -23.53
N ASP A 475 -12.47 22.92 -24.40
CA ASP A 475 -13.58 23.88 -24.43
C ASP A 475 -14.47 23.75 -23.20
N GLU A 476 -14.77 22.51 -22.79
CA GLU A 476 -15.53 22.23 -21.57
C GLU A 476 -14.77 22.68 -20.32
N LEU A 477 -13.45 22.45 -20.28
CA LEU A 477 -12.60 22.90 -19.19
C LEU A 477 -12.62 24.42 -19.08
N VAL A 478 -12.38 25.15 -20.17
CA VAL A 478 -12.38 26.62 -20.17
C VAL A 478 -13.73 27.17 -19.75
N LYS A 479 -14.83 26.61 -20.26
CA LYS A 479 -16.19 26.99 -19.86
C LYS A 479 -16.41 26.80 -18.36
N SER A 480 -16.00 25.65 -17.82
CA SER A 480 -16.10 25.34 -16.40
C SER A 480 -15.25 26.30 -15.56
N TYR A 481 -13.97 26.46 -15.89
CA TYR A 481 -13.02 27.25 -15.11
C TYR A 481 -13.34 28.74 -15.11
N LYS A 482 -13.91 29.28 -16.20
CA LYS A 482 -14.42 30.64 -16.20
C LYS A 482 -15.45 30.86 -15.09
N THR A 483 -16.34 29.90 -14.83
CA THR A 483 -17.34 30.04 -13.75
C THR A 483 -16.74 30.07 -12.33
N TYR A 484 -15.52 29.54 -12.14
CA TYR A 484 -14.85 29.50 -10.84
C TYR A 484 -13.85 30.64 -10.64
N PHE A 485 -13.18 31.10 -11.70
CA PHE A 485 -12.01 31.99 -11.60
C PHE A 485 -12.16 33.34 -12.31
N VAL A 486 -13.24 33.59 -13.06
CA VAL A 486 -13.48 34.82 -13.83
C VAL A 486 -14.88 35.36 -13.52
#